data_AF-A0A942GEA6-F1
#
_entry.id   AF-A0A942GEA6-F1
#
_cell.length_a   1.000
_cell.length_b   1.000
_cell.length_c   1.000
_cell.angle_alpha   90.00
_cell.angle_beta   90.00
_cell.angle_gamma   90.00
#
_symmetry.space_group_name_H-M   'P 1'
#
loop_
_entity.id
_entity.type
_entity.pdbx_description
1 polymer ?
#
loop_
_entity_poly.entity_id
_entity_poly.type
_entity_poly.pdbx_seq_one_letter_code
_entity_poly.pdbx_strand_id
1 'polypeptide(L)'
;RDIGALDMLIHTYSESEVDTLAQYVKGLADDYEAVKNSLIYGDISNGPLEGVNSRIKAIHRRSSGRAGIFLLNAYMVLPGG
;
A
#
# COMPACT_ATOMS: atom_id res chain seq x y z
N ARG A 1 11.62 17.86 13.01
CA ARG A 1 10.60 17.04 12.30
C ARG A 1 9.43 16.93 13.25
N ASP A 2 8.32 17.58 12.93
CA ASP A 2 7.38 18.07 13.94
C ASP A 2 6.16 17.14 14.07
N ILE A 3 6.30 16.11 14.92
CA ILE A 3 5.23 15.17 15.24
C ILE A 3 4.07 15.91 15.95
N GLY A 4 4.38 16.97 16.69
CA GLY A 4 3.36 17.80 17.34
C GLY A 4 2.45 18.50 16.33
N ALA A 5 2.96 18.88 15.16
CA ALA A 5 2.14 19.43 14.08
C ALA A 5 1.21 18.37 13.47
N LEU A 6 1.61 17.10 13.42
CA LEU A 6 0.75 16.00 12.97
C LEU A 6 -0.39 15.77 13.97
N ASP A 7 -0.09 15.70 15.26
CA ASP A 7 -1.10 15.52 16.31
C ASP A 7 -2.10 16.68 16.33
N MET A 8 -1.61 17.91 16.22
CA MET A 8 -2.45 19.10 16.14
C MET A 8 -3.35 19.07 14.91
N LEU A 9 -2.81 18.74 13.74
CA LEU A 9 -3.59 18.63 12.51
C LEU A 9 -4.68 17.56 12.63
N ILE A 10 -4.37 16.40 13.20
CA ILE A 10 -5.36 15.34 13.38
C ILE A 10 -6.48 15.78 14.31
N HIS A 11 -6.13 16.38 15.45
CA HIS A 11 -7.12 16.83 16.42
C HIS A 11 -7.95 18.01 15.91
N THR A 12 -7.37 18.96 15.17
CA THR A 12 -8.09 20.14 14.68
C THR A 12 -9.14 19.79 13.64
N TYR A 13 -8.91 18.77 12.83
CA TYR A 13 -9.73 18.48 11.65
C TYR A 13 -10.49 17.15 11.72
N SER A 14 -10.43 16.40 12.83
CA SER A 14 -11.18 15.15 12.99
C SER A 14 -12.71 15.35 12.91
N GLU A 15 -13.20 16.48 13.43
CA GLU A 15 -14.62 16.87 13.45
C GLU A 15 -14.93 17.99 12.44
N SER A 16 -14.11 18.12 11.39
CA SER A 16 -14.35 19.11 10.34
C SER A 16 -15.66 18.83 9.60
N GLU A 17 -16.49 19.86 9.41
CA GLU A 17 -17.73 19.79 8.60
C GLU A 17 -17.45 19.49 7.11
N VAL A 18 -16.19 19.62 6.68
CA VAL A 18 -15.75 19.18 5.36
C VAL A 18 -15.40 17.69 5.40
N ASP A 19 -16.30 16.85 4.90
CA ASP A 19 -16.17 15.38 4.90
C ASP A 19 -14.83 14.87 4.33
N THR A 20 -14.35 15.46 3.24
CA THR A 20 -13.10 15.03 2.60
C THR A 20 -11.89 15.30 3.50
N LEU A 21 -11.94 16.38 4.28
CA LEU A 21 -10.88 16.75 5.21
C LEU A 21 -10.91 15.87 6.46
N ALA A 22 -12.09 15.62 7.01
CA ALA A 22 -12.27 14.71 8.13
C ALA A 22 -11.85 13.27 7.75
N GLN A 23 -12.21 12.81 6.56
CA GLN A 23 -11.78 11.50 6.04
C GLN A 23 -10.27 11.43 5.83
N TYR A 24 -9.65 12.48 5.30
CA TYR A 24 -8.20 12.55 5.13
C TYR A 24 -7.47 12.42 6.48
N VAL A 25 -7.91 13.20 7.46
CA VAL A 25 -7.34 13.21 8.81
C VAL A 25 -7.55 11.89 9.54
N LYS A 26 -8.73 11.27 9.37
CA LYS A 26 -9.00 9.93 9.87
C LYS A 26 -8.04 8.89 9.28
N GLY A 27 -7.76 8.97 7.99
CA GLY A 27 -6.74 8.12 7.34
C GLY A 27 -5.34 8.32 7.92
N LEU A 28 -4.95 9.57 8.22
CA LEU A 28 -3.69 9.85 8.90
C LEU A 28 -3.64 9.28 10.32
N ALA A 29 -4.76 9.28 11.05
CA ALA A 29 -4.87 8.69 12.37
C ALA A 29 -4.84 7.15 12.33
N ASP A 30 -5.51 6.53 11.37
CA ASP A 30 -5.51 5.08 11.19
C ASP A 30 -4.09 4.55 10.88
N ASP A 31 -3.32 5.30 10.09
CA ASP A 31 -1.93 4.97 9.72
C ASP A 31 -0.87 5.74 10.54
N TYR A 32 -1.22 6.20 11.75
CA TYR A 32 -0.42 7.16 12.54
C TYR A 32 1.06 6.77 12.68
N GLU A 33 1.36 5.52 13.05
CA GLU A 33 2.74 5.07 13.23
C GLU A 33 3.54 5.07 11.92
N ALA A 34 2.91 4.77 10.79
CA ALA A 34 3.57 4.82 9.49
C ALA A 34 3.88 6.27 9.09
N VAL A 35 2.92 7.18 9.28
CA VAL A 35 3.08 8.61 9.00
C VAL A 35 4.16 9.22 9.91
N LYS A 36 4.10 8.95 11.22
CA LYS A 36 5.11 9.38 12.19
C LYS A 36 6.51 8.89 11.82
N ASN A 37 6.66 7.61 11.47
CA ASN A 37 7.94 7.07 11.04
C ASN A 37 8.45 7.75 9.75
N SER A 38 7.56 8.03 8.79
CA SER A 38 7.94 8.78 7.58
C SER A 38 8.44 10.20 7.90
N LEU A 39 7.85 10.86 8.91
CA LEU A 39 8.28 12.17 9.35
C LEU A 39 9.62 12.12 10.09
N ILE A 40 9.86 11.11 10.91
CA ILE A 40 11.12 10.93 11.68
C ILE A 40 12.28 10.60 10.72
N TYR A 41 12.05 9.66 9.81
CA TYR A 41 13.05 9.09 8.91
C TYR A 41 12.97 9.66 7.50
N GLY A 42 12.66 10.95 7.33
CA GLY A 42 12.46 11.56 6.01
C GLY A 42 13.65 11.47 5.04
N ASP A 43 14.86 11.22 5.53
CA ASP A 43 16.05 11.03 4.69
C ASP A 43 16.27 9.55 4.30
N ILE A 44 15.51 8.64 4.91
CA ILE A 44 15.58 7.20 4.67
C ILE A 44 14.46 6.84 3.69
N SER A 45 14.86 6.45 2.48
CA SER A 45 13.92 6.04 1.44
C SER A 45 13.61 4.55 1.54
N ASN A 46 12.32 4.20 1.61
CA ASN A 46 11.85 2.82 1.43
C ASN A 46 11.79 2.39 -0.05
N GLY A 47 12.11 3.30 -0.99
CA GLY A 47 11.98 3.06 -2.43
C GLY A 47 12.66 1.79 -2.94
N PRO A 48 13.93 1.49 -2.56
CA PRO A 48 14.57 0.24 -2.99
C PRO A 48 13.84 -1.02 -2.52
N LEU A 49 13.40 -1.06 -1.25
CA LEU A 49 12.67 -2.19 -0.67
C LEU A 49 11.29 -2.37 -1.32
N GLU A 50 10.56 -1.26 -1.53
CA GLU A 50 9.26 -1.26 -2.22
C GLU A 50 9.38 -1.66 -3.68
N GLY A 51 10.47 -1.29 -4.35
CA GLY A 51 10.80 -1.71 -5.71
C GLY A 51 11.02 -3.21 -5.83
N VAL A 52 11.77 -3.80 -4.89
CA VAL A 52 11.96 -5.27 -4.82
C VAL A 52 10.63 -5.97 -4.58
N ASN A 53 9.83 -5.50 -3.62
CA ASN A 53 8.51 -6.07 -3.34
C ASN A 53 7.57 -5.99 -4.55
N SER A 54 7.55 -4.87 -5.26
CA SER A 54 6.75 -4.68 -6.47
C SER A 54 7.18 -5.63 -7.59
N ARG A 55 8.49 -5.82 -7.77
CA ARG A 55 9.06 -6.76 -8.73
C ARG A 55 8.68 -8.20 -8.42
N ILE A 56 8.78 -8.63 -7.16
CA ILE A 56 8.38 -9.97 -6.72
C ILE A 56 6.88 -10.19 -6.96
N LYS A 57 6.02 -9.23 -6.56
CA LYS A 57 4.57 -9.29 -6.83
C LYS A 57 4.27 -9.39 -8.34
N ALA A 58 5.02 -8.69 -9.18
CA ALA A 58 4.87 -8.76 -10.64
C ALA A 58 5.33 -10.10 -11.22
N ILE A 59 6.38 -10.72 -10.66
CA ILE A 59 6.80 -12.08 -11.03
C ILE A 59 5.70 -13.07 -10.64
N HIS A 60 5.18 -12.99 -9.41
CA HIS A 60 4.12 -13.88 -8.94
C HIS A 60 2.82 -13.76 -9.76
N ARG A 61 2.38 -12.53 -10.09
CA ARG A 61 1.22 -12.31 -10.97
C ARG A 61 1.43 -12.88 -12.38
N ARG A 62 2.67 -12.93 -12.87
CA ARG A 62 2.99 -13.56 -14.16
C ARG A 62 3.03 -15.08 -14.04
N SER A 63 3.65 -15.62 -13.00
CA SER A 63 3.82 -17.07 -12.81
C SER A 63 2.52 -17.78 -12.48
N SER A 64 1.69 -17.16 -11.64
CA SER A 64 0.46 -17.76 -11.10
C SER A 64 -0.82 -17.14 -11.69
N GLY A 65 -0.71 -16.10 -12.51
CA GLY A 65 -1.85 -15.42 -13.15
C GLY A 65 -2.26 -16.06 -14.49
N ARG A 66 -2.64 -15.22 -15.47
CA ARG A 66 -3.26 -15.64 -16.75
C ARG A 66 -2.54 -16.77 -17.51
N ALA A 67 -1.21 -16.85 -17.40
CA ALA A 67 -0.43 -17.93 -18.00
C ALA A 67 -0.63 -19.29 -17.30
N GLY A 68 -0.84 -19.30 -15.97
CA GLY A 68 -1.18 -20.50 -15.21
C GLY A 68 -2.56 -21.06 -15.59
N ILE A 69 -3.55 -20.19 -15.82
CA ILE A 69 -4.87 -20.59 -16.37
C ILE A 69 -4.73 -21.12 -17.80
N PHE A 70 -3.90 -20.49 -18.63
CA PHE A 70 -3.67 -20.96 -20.00
C PHE A 70 -3.00 -22.33 -20.03
N LEU A 71 -1.97 -22.55 -19.19
CA LEU A 71 -1.33 -23.87 -19.05
C LEU A 71 -2.29 -24.91 -18.45
N LEU A 72 -3.11 -24.54 -17.47
CA LEU A 72 -4.12 -25.42 -16.88
C LEU A 72 -5.19 -25.82 -17.89
N ASN A 73 -5.69 -24.86 -18.67
CA ASN A 73 -6.64 -25.11 -19.74
C ASN A 73 -6.02 -25.96 -20.86
N ALA A 74 -4.77 -25.69 -21.24
CA ALA A 74 -4.06 -26.51 -22.20
C ALA A 74 -3.91 -27.95 -21.70
N TYR A 75 -3.56 -28.15 -20.43
CA TYR A 75 -3.48 -29.48 -19.80
C TYR A 75 -4.83 -30.21 -19.78
N MET A 76 -5.93 -29.51 -19.44
CA MET A 76 -7.28 -30.09 -19.46
C MET A 76 -7.78 -30.49 -20.86
N VAL A 77 -7.27 -29.84 -21.93
CA VAL A 77 -7.72 -30.07 -23.32
C VAL A 77 -6.82 -31.08 -24.06
N LEU A 78 -5.66 -31.46 -23.49
CA LEU A 78 -4.83 -32.51 -24.07
C LEU A 78 -5.56 -33.88 -23.98
N PRO A 79 -5.74 -34.61 -25.10
CA PRO A 79 -6.42 -35.90 -25.09
C PRO A 79 -5.47 -36.96 -24.52
N GLY A 80 -5.52 -37.16 -23.21
CA GLY A 80 -4.69 -38.14 -22.51
C GLY A 80 -4.78 -38.13 -20.98
N GLY A 81 -5.83 -37.53 -20.41
CA GLY A 81 -6.18 -37.68 -18.99
C GLY A 81 -7.33 -38.65 -18.80
#